data_AF-K3ZP08-F1
#
_entry.id   AF-K3ZP08-F1
#
_cell.length_a   1.000
_cell.length_b   1.000
_cell.length_c   1.000
_cell.angle_alpha   90.00
_cell.angle_beta   90.00
_cell.angle_gamma   90.00
#
_symmetry.space_group_name_H-M   'P 1'
#
loop_
_entity.id
_entity.type
_entity.pdbx_description
1 polymer ?
#
loop_
_entity_poly.entity_id
_entity_poly.type
_entity_poly.pdbx_seq_one_letter_code
_entity_poly.pdbx_strand_id
1 'polypeptide(L)'
;MEKTFEQLIPPHNLEYLTILRFFGCNYPTWLGATTHLSSMKYLQLMHCKSCVHLPPIGHLPNLKFLKIQGATAVTKIGPELVSCATGSNTGSSVAFPKLEMLVIVDMPNWEEWTFGRSNSCESLESVLNLPRARDLRELGNLEQLWLDVGMQDISSLWVPELKQQRQQLHGEDLDIYTYALDLEVERRMVRWQ
;
A
#
# COMPACT_ATOMS: atom_id res chain seq x y z
N MET A 1 16.02 -13.01 -16.11
CA MET A 1 15.82 -13.32 -14.68
C MET A 1 14.42 -12.91 -14.23
N GLU A 2 13.90 -11.73 -14.62
CA GLU A 2 12.50 -11.33 -14.37
C GLU A 2 11.47 -12.36 -14.88
N LYS A 3 11.71 -12.94 -16.07
CA LYS A 3 10.87 -14.01 -16.65
C LYS A 3 10.73 -15.28 -15.78
N THR A 4 11.62 -15.51 -14.81
CA THR A 4 11.55 -16.66 -13.92
C THR A 4 10.54 -16.42 -12.78
N PHE A 5 10.47 -15.19 -12.27
CA PHE A 5 9.50 -14.84 -11.23
C PHE A 5 8.06 -14.77 -11.74
N GLU A 6 7.86 -14.43 -13.02
CA GLU A 6 6.54 -14.51 -13.66
C GLU A 6 5.94 -15.92 -13.67
N GLN A 7 6.79 -16.96 -13.59
CA GLN A 7 6.34 -18.35 -13.58
C GLN A 7 6.05 -18.87 -12.16
N LEU A 8 6.43 -18.10 -11.12
CA LEU A 8 6.20 -18.44 -9.72
C LEU A 8 4.82 -17.94 -9.25
N ILE A 9 3.78 -18.35 -9.97
CA ILE A 9 2.40 -17.98 -9.64
C ILE A 9 2.02 -18.68 -8.33
N PRO A 10 1.69 -17.91 -7.27
CA PRO A 10 1.29 -18.49 -6.00
C PRO A 10 -0.09 -19.16 -6.08
N PRO A 11 -0.38 -20.12 -5.18
CA PRO A 11 -1.70 -20.72 -5.10
C PRO A 11 -2.72 -19.70 -4.57
N HIS A 12 -3.98 -19.83 -5.03
CA HIS A 12 -5.06 -18.87 -4.72
C HIS A 12 -5.42 -18.75 -3.23
N ASN A 13 -5.05 -19.75 -2.43
CA ASN A 13 -5.26 -19.80 -0.98
C ASN A 13 -4.04 -19.30 -0.19
N LEU A 14 -3.04 -18.72 -0.85
CA LEU A 14 -1.87 -18.18 -0.16
C LEU A 14 -2.28 -16.98 0.69
N GLU A 15 -2.13 -17.12 2.01
CA GLU A 15 -2.44 -16.05 2.97
C GLU A 15 -1.22 -15.21 3.34
N TYR A 16 -0.01 -15.75 3.19
CA TYR A 16 1.25 -15.13 3.60
C TYR A 16 2.24 -15.15 2.44
N LEU A 17 2.78 -13.98 2.07
CA LEU A 17 3.79 -13.85 1.04
C LEU A 17 4.90 -12.89 1.48
N THR A 18 6.14 -13.38 1.42
CA THR A 18 7.35 -12.56 1.62
C THR A 18 8.20 -12.58 0.37
N ILE A 19 8.42 -11.40 -0.22
CA ILE A 19 9.36 -11.18 -1.32
C ILE A 19 10.61 -10.53 -0.71
N LEU A 20 11.71 -11.28 -0.68
CA LEU A 20 12.97 -10.87 -0.07
C LEU A 20 14.07 -10.71 -1.11
N ARG A 21 14.76 -9.56 -1.09
CA ARG A 21 15.93 -9.25 -1.94
C ARG A 21 15.63 -9.48 -3.43
N PHE A 22 14.46 -9.02 -3.88
CA PHE A 22 14.11 -9.09 -5.29
C PHE A 22 15.03 -8.18 -6.11
N PHE A 23 15.70 -8.77 -7.09
CA PHE A 23 16.72 -8.09 -7.91
C PHE A 23 16.17 -7.51 -9.22
N GLY A 24 14.89 -7.75 -9.54
CA GLY A 24 14.24 -7.19 -10.72
C GLY A 24 13.90 -5.71 -10.54
N CYS A 25 13.67 -5.02 -11.65
CA CYS A 25 13.28 -3.60 -11.62
C CYS A 25 11.75 -3.45 -11.50
N ASN A 26 11.01 -4.45 -11.96
CA ASN A 26 9.55 -4.48 -11.92
C ASN A 26 9.07 -5.72 -11.17
N TYR A 27 8.05 -5.55 -10.33
CA TYR A 27 7.38 -6.66 -9.67
C TYR A 27 6.70 -7.59 -10.68
N PRO A 28 6.55 -8.89 -10.36
CA PRO A 28 5.85 -9.82 -11.24
C PRO A 28 4.41 -9.38 -11.51
N THR A 29 3.92 -9.58 -12.74
CA THR A 29 2.57 -9.14 -13.13
C THR A 29 1.46 -9.78 -12.29
N TRP A 30 1.65 -11.03 -11.85
CA TRP A 30 0.71 -11.72 -10.97
C TRP A 30 0.58 -11.08 -9.59
N LEU A 31 1.56 -10.29 -9.12
CA LEU A 31 1.49 -9.59 -7.84
C LEU A 31 0.45 -8.46 -7.87
N GLY A 32 0.19 -7.93 -9.06
CA GLY A 32 -0.88 -6.97 -9.34
C GLY A 32 -2.22 -7.59 -9.72
N ALA A 33 -2.31 -8.92 -9.81
CA ALA A 33 -3.53 -9.60 -10.21
C ALA A 33 -4.31 -10.09 -8.99
N THR A 34 -5.57 -9.63 -8.84
CA THR A 34 -6.50 -10.07 -7.79
C THR A 34 -6.73 -11.58 -7.78
N THR A 35 -6.63 -12.22 -8.95
CA THR A 35 -7.00 -13.63 -9.17
C THR A 35 -6.14 -14.62 -8.38
N HIS A 36 -4.87 -14.28 -8.13
CA HIS A 36 -3.93 -15.18 -7.45
C HIS A 36 -3.79 -14.91 -5.96
N LEU A 37 -4.19 -13.71 -5.52
CA LEU A 37 -3.90 -13.19 -4.17
C LEU A 37 -5.18 -12.83 -3.40
N SER A 38 -6.32 -13.40 -3.79
CA SER A 38 -7.62 -13.10 -3.16
C SER A 38 -7.68 -13.49 -1.67
N SER A 39 -6.94 -14.52 -1.26
CA SER A 39 -6.86 -14.97 0.13
C SER A 39 -5.72 -14.31 0.92
N MET A 40 -4.96 -13.42 0.28
CA MET A 40 -3.77 -12.82 0.88
C MET A 40 -4.14 -11.96 2.08
N LYS A 41 -3.50 -12.22 3.21
CA LYS A 41 -3.67 -11.48 4.47
C LYS A 41 -2.39 -10.75 4.89
N TYR A 42 -1.22 -11.30 4.56
CA TYR A 42 0.09 -10.78 4.98
C TYR A 42 1.02 -10.68 3.80
N LEU A 43 1.46 -9.47 3.49
CA LEU A 43 2.42 -9.21 2.42
C LEU A 43 3.65 -8.47 2.97
N GLN A 44 4.84 -9.00 2.65
CA GLN A 44 6.11 -8.39 3.01
C GLN A 44 6.98 -8.20 1.76
N LEU A 45 7.40 -6.97 1.52
CA LEU A 45 8.34 -6.59 0.47
C LEU A 45 9.62 -6.10 1.14
N MET A 46 10.66 -6.93 1.16
CA MET A 46 11.88 -6.69 1.94
C MET A 46 13.11 -6.60 1.04
N HIS A 47 13.87 -5.52 1.18
CA HIS A 47 15.11 -5.22 0.47
C HIS A 47 14.99 -5.30 -1.06
N CYS A 48 13.86 -4.86 -1.61
CA CYS A 48 13.59 -4.76 -3.05
C CYS A 48 14.18 -3.45 -3.61
N LYS A 49 15.52 -3.33 -3.55
CA LYS A 49 16.22 -2.05 -3.72
C LYS A 49 16.15 -1.45 -5.13
N SER A 50 15.90 -2.27 -6.14
CA SER A 50 15.87 -1.86 -7.55
C SER A 50 14.48 -1.49 -8.06
N CYS A 51 13.43 -1.73 -7.27
CA CYS A 51 12.05 -1.44 -7.66
C CYS A 51 11.74 0.04 -7.48
N VAL A 52 11.43 0.72 -8.59
CA VAL A 52 11.09 2.16 -8.58
C VAL A 52 9.62 2.39 -8.19
N HIS A 53 8.77 1.42 -8.50
CA HIS A 53 7.33 1.45 -8.22
C HIS A 53 6.92 0.26 -7.37
N LEU A 54 5.96 0.48 -6.46
CA LEU A 54 5.27 -0.59 -5.75
C LEU A 54 4.27 -1.31 -6.68
N PRO A 55 3.99 -2.59 -6.44
CA PRO A 55 2.98 -3.32 -7.22
C PRO A 55 1.57 -2.79 -6.88
N PRO A 56 0.58 -2.90 -7.78
CA PRO A 56 -0.80 -2.53 -7.46
C PRO A 56 -1.38 -3.58 -6.50
N ILE A 57 -1.34 -3.32 -5.20
CA ILE A 57 -1.78 -4.24 -4.12
C ILE A 57 -2.91 -3.67 -3.27
N GLY A 58 -3.31 -2.42 -3.54
CA GLY A 58 -4.40 -1.71 -2.86
C GLY A 58 -5.78 -2.32 -3.12
N HIS A 59 -5.95 -3.12 -4.17
CA HIS A 59 -7.19 -3.85 -4.43
C HIS A 59 -7.29 -5.18 -3.67
N LEU A 60 -6.26 -5.59 -2.91
CA LEU A 60 -6.28 -6.88 -2.22
C LEU A 60 -7.35 -6.87 -1.10
N PRO A 61 -8.42 -7.68 -1.22
CA PRO A 61 -9.62 -7.52 -0.40
C PRO A 61 -9.48 -8.02 1.04
N ASN A 62 -8.47 -8.86 1.30
CA ASN A 62 -8.25 -9.52 2.59
C ASN A 62 -6.93 -9.14 3.25
N LEU A 63 -6.17 -8.22 2.65
CA LEU A 63 -4.87 -7.82 3.18
C LEU A 63 -5.04 -7.08 4.50
N LYS A 64 -4.50 -7.66 5.57
CA LYS A 64 -4.52 -7.13 6.94
C LYS A 64 -3.19 -6.48 7.33
N PHE A 65 -2.10 -7.03 6.81
CA PHE A 65 -0.75 -6.60 7.14
C PHE A 65 0.09 -6.37 5.87
N LEU A 66 0.72 -5.20 5.81
CA LEU A 66 1.67 -4.84 4.77
C LEU A 66 2.97 -4.33 5.38
N LYS A 67 4.09 -4.99 5.08
CA LYS A 67 5.44 -4.51 5.41
C LYS A 67 6.21 -4.18 4.14
N ILE A 68 6.75 -2.98 4.06
CA ILE A 68 7.67 -2.53 3.02
C ILE A 68 8.95 -2.09 3.72
N GLN A 69 10.05 -2.79 3.44
CA GLN A 69 11.33 -2.52 4.06
C GLN A 69 12.43 -2.45 3.02
N GLY A 70 13.31 -1.45 3.09
CA GLY A 70 14.51 -1.38 2.25
C GLY A 70 14.21 -1.19 0.76
N ALA A 71 13.07 -0.59 0.42
CA ALA A 71 12.66 -0.27 -0.95
C ALA A 71 13.27 1.07 -1.37
N THR A 72 14.61 1.11 -1.45
CA THR A 72 15.37 2.37 -1.58
C THR A 72 15.15 3.13 -2.88
N ALA A 73 14.72 2.48 -3.96
CA ALA A 73 14.47 3.17 -5.24
C ALA A 73 13.08 3.79 -5.37
N VAL A 74 12.16 3.49 -4.43
CA VAL A 74 10.83 4.08 -4.44
C VAL A 74 10.90 5.51 -3.92
N THR A 75 10.55 6.45 -4.79
CA THR A 75 10.52 7.88 -4.47
C THR A 75 9.11 8.41 -4.27
N LYS A 76 8.11 7.75 -4.88
CA LYS A 76 6.71 8.15 -4.83
C LYS A 76 5.83 6.93 -4.60
N ILE A 77 4.81 7.12 -3.76
CA ILE A 77 3.73 6.15 -3.57
C ILE A 77 2.45 6.86 -3.98
N GLY A 78 1.89 6.46 -5.11
CA GLY A 78 0.76 7.12 -5.72
C GLY A 78 -0.43 6.18 -6.01
N PRO A 79 -1.33 6.62 -6.90
CA PRO A 79 -2.49 5.85 -7.30
C PRO A 79 -2.14 4.50 -7.92
N GLU A 80 -0.91 4.28 -8.40
CA GLU A 80 -0.45 3.00 -8.92
C GLU A 80 -0.57 1.86 -7.89
N LEU A 81 -0.57 2.19 -6.61
CA LEU A 81 -0.80 1.21 -5.54
C LEU A 81 -2.25 0.72 -5.53
N VAL A 82 -3.21 1.55 -5.96
CA VAL A 82 -4.67 1.38 -5.81
C VAL A 82 -5.38 1.15 -7.14
N SER A 83 -4.84 1.69 -8.22
CA SER A 83 -5.41 1.70 -9.55
C SER A 83 -5.15 0.36 -10.21
N CYS A 84 -6.20 -0.47 -10.29
CA CYS A 84 -6.26 -1.51 -11.29
C CYS A 84 -6.23 -0.86 -12.68
N ALA A 85 -5.38 -1.38 -13.57
CA ALA A 85 -5.33 -1.07 -14.99
C ALA A 85 -6.60 -1.48 -15.78
N THR A 86 -7.76 -1.59 -15.14
CA THR A 86 -9.02 -2.03 -15.76
C THR A 86 -10.15 -1.09 -15.34
N GLY A 87 -10.64 -0.32 -16.32
CA GLY A 87 -11.67 0.72 -16.16
C GLY A 87 -13.04 0.24 -15.69
N SER A 88 -13.13 -0.18 -14.44
CA SER A 88 -14.41 -0.42 -13.76
C SER A 88 -14.85 0.83 -13.01
N ASN A 89 -15.86 1.50 -13.57
CA ASN A 89 -16.57 2.65 -13.01
C ASN A 89 -17.42 2.27 -11.77
N THR A 90 -16.80 1.89 -10.65
CA THR A 90 -17.51 1.72 -9.38
C THR A 90 -17.03 2.76 -8.39
N GLY A 91 -17.84 3.80 -8.18
CA GLY A 91 -17.55 5.08 -7.53
C GLY A 91 -17.30 5.07 -6.00
N SER A 92 -16.55 4.11 -5.49
CA SER A 92 -15.89 4.20 -4.17
C SER A 92 -14.86 3.07 -4.08
N SER A 93 -13.64 3.30 -4.56
CA SER A 93 -12.55 2.33 -4.40
C SER A 93 -11.77 2.70 -3.15
N VAL A 94 -12.15 2.12 -2.02
CA VAL A 94 -11.33 2.14 -0.81
C VAL A 94 -10.10 1.28 -1.08
N ALA A 95 -8.91 1.89 -1.11
CA ALA A 95 -7.68 1.13 -1.08
C ALA A 95 -7.60 0.35 0.22
N PHE A 96 -7.07 -0.87 0.16
CA PHE A 96 -6.77 -1.68 1.33
C PHE A 96 -7.97 -1.85 2.30
N PRO A 97 -9.08 -2.46 1.84
CA PRO A 97 -10.34 -2.47 2.57
C PRO A 97 -10.33 -3.21 3.91
N LYS A 98 -9.26 -3.93 4.25
CA LYS A 98 -9.09 -4.63 5.55
C LYS A 98 -7.71 -4.43 6.17
N LEU A 99 -6.93 -3.47 5.69
CA LEU A 99 -5.57 -3.29 6.19
C LEU A 99 -5.63 -2.67 7.57
N GLU A 100 -5.12 -3.43 8.54
CA GLU A 100 -5.09 -3.09 9.95
C GLU A 100 -3.70 -2.55 10.33
N MET A 101 -2.63 -3.05 9.68
CA MET A 101 -1.27 -2.68 10.01
C MET A 101 -0.41 -2.42 8.77
N LEU A 102 0.27 -1.27 8.77
CA LEU A 102 1.20 -0.84 7.74
C LEU A 102 2.56 -0.55 8.39
N VAL A 103 3.61 -1.19 7.87
CA VAL A 103 4.99 -1.04 8.33
C VAL A 103 5.83 -0.56 7.17
N ILE A 104 6.43 0.63 7.30
CA ILE A 104 7.32 1.19 6.30
C ILE A 104 8.66 1.54 6.96
N VAL A 105 9.73 0.92 6.47
CA VAL A 105 11.07 1.02 7.07
C VAL A 105 12.13 1.14 5.97
N ASP A 106 13.20 1.90 6.23
CA ASP A 106 14.36 1.97 5.32
C ASP A 106 13.97 2.33 3.87
N MET A 107 13.15 3.38 3.72
CA MET A 107 12.76 3.97 2.43
C MET A 107 13.28 5.41 2.33
N PRO A 108 14.61 5.62 2.29
CA PRO A 108 15.24 6.93 2.47
C PRO A 108 14.98 7.93 1.33
N ASN A 109 14.67 7.45 0.13
CA ASN A 109 14.41 8.31 -1.03
C ASN A 109 12.92 8.55 -1.28
N TRP A 110 12.05 8.03 -0.41
CA TRP A 110 10.62 8.33 -0.52
C TRP A 110 10.43 9.81 -0.21
N GLU A 111 9.75 10.52 -1.12
CA GLU A 111 9.52 11.97 -1.08
C GLU A 111 8.03 12.31 -1.12
N GLU A 112 7.22 11.51 -1.83
CA GLU A 112 5.82 11.84 -2.10
C GLU A 112 4.89 10.66 -1.79
N TRP A 113 3.78 10.94 -1.10
CA TRP A 113 2.66 10.01 -0.96
C TRP A 113 1.37 10.74 -1.31
N THR A 114 0.86 10.45 -2.50
CA THR A 114 -0.28 11.15 -3.07
C THR A 114 -1.22 10.16 -3.74
N PHE A 115 -2.31 9.83 -3.07
CA PHE A 115 -3.44 9.23 -3.76
C PHE A 115 -4.17 10.32 -4.52
N GLY A 116 -3.70 10.57 -5.74
CA GLY A 116 -4.18 11.64 -6.59
C GLY A 116 -5.70 11.66 -6.70
N ARG A 117 -6.28 12.76 -6.25
CA ARG A 117 -7.36 13.44 -6.94
C ARG A 117 -7.10 13.29 -8.43
N SER A 118 -7.95 12.53 -9.13
CA SER A 118 -7.96 12.47 -10.57
C SER A 118 -8.25 13.89 -11.07
N ASN A 119 -7.20 14.68 -11.29
CA ASN A 119 -7.22 15.75 -12.26
C ASN A 119 -7.07 15.03 -13.60
N SER A 120 -8.13 14.34 -14.01
CA SER A 120 -8.27 13.87 -15.37
C SER A 120 -8.12 15.10 -16.27
N CYS A 121 -7.12 15.05 -17.14
CA CYS A 121 -7.20 15.59 -18.48
C CYS A 121 -7.66 17.06 -18.57
N GLU A 122 -6.71 17.98 -18.70
CA GLU A 122 -6.95 19.28 -19.35
C GLU A 122 -7.32 19.04 -20.83
N SER A 123 -8.54 18.57 -21.08
CA SER A 123 -9.30 18.72 -22.31
C SER A 123 -10.52 17.82 -22.20
N LEU A 124 -11.64 18.41 -21.80
CA LEU A 124 -12.96 18.26 -22.40
C LEU A 124 -13.94 18.94 -21.45
N GLU A 125 -14.15 20.23 -21.72
CA GLU A 125 -15.25 20.97 -21.13
C GLU A 125 -16.58 20.32 -21.51
N SER A 126 -17.47 20.36 -20.52
CA SER A 126 -18.92 20.30 -20.62
C SER A 126 -19.62 18.93 -20.69
N VAL A 127 -20.62 18.86 -19.82
CA VAL A 127 -21.81 17.98 -19.85
C VAL A 127 -21.62 16.58 -19.24
N LEU A 128 -21.79 16.50 -17.91
CA LEU A 128 -22.99 15.92 -17.28
C LEU A 128 -22.77 15.78 -15.76
N ASN A 129 -23.79 16.18 -15.00
CA ASN A 129 -23.91 16.07 -13.55
C ASN A 129 -23.31 14.77 -12.98
N LEU A 130 -22.16 14.86 -12.32
CA LEU A 130 -21.65 13.81 -11.44
C LEU A 130 -21.50 14.38 -10.02
N PRO A 131 -21.96 13.66 -8.99
CA PRO A 131 -21.91 14.14 -7.62
C PRO A 131 -20.44 14.27 -7.22
N ARG A 132 -20.12 15.44 -6.66
CA ARG A 132 -18.85 15.83 -6.03
C ARG A 132 -18.09 14.61 -5.49
N ALA A 133 -16.95 14.27 -6.10
CA ALA A 133 -16.05 13.25 -5.60
C ALA A 133 -15.50 13.70 -4.23
N ARG A 134 -16.23 13.32 -3.18
CA ARG A 134 -15.80 13.37 -1.78
C ARG A 134 -15.05 12.08 -1.49
N ASP A 135 -14.00 12.20 -0.68
CA ASP A 135 -13.41 11.14 0.13
C ASP A 135 -12.84 9.91 -0.62
N LEU A 136 -11.60 10.03 -1.07
CA LEU A 136 -10.72 8.86 -1.12
C LEU A 136 -10.39 8.48 0.34
N ARG A 137 -11.09 7.47 0.87
CA ARG A 137 -10.86 6.85 2.19
C ARG A 137 -9.83 5.73 2.05
N GLU A 138 -8.59 6.12 1.73
CA GLU A 138 -7.54 5.22 1.22
C GLU A 138 -7.03 4.20 2.25
N LEU A 139 -7.08 4.54 3.53
CA LEU A 139 -6.57 3.70 4.61
C LEU A 139 -7.52 3.73 5.82
N GLY A 140 -8.82 3.77 5.56
CA GLY A 140 -9.84 3.96 6.60
C GLY A 140 -9.75 2.95 7.75
N ASN A 141 -9.42 1.70 7.46
CA ASN A 141 -9.31 0.63 8.46
C ASN A 141 -7.93 0.54 9.12
N LEU A 142 -6.95 1.37 8.73
CA LEU A 142 -5.59 1.26 9.25
C LEU A 142 -5.55 1.62 10.72
N GLU A 143 -5.21 0.65 11.57
CA GLU A 143 -5.13 0.81 13.03
C GLU A 143 -3.73 1.20 13.49
N GLN A 144 -2.72 0.59 12.87
CA GLN A 144 -1.33 0.71 13.32
C GLN A 144 -0.42 1.10 12.17
N LEU A 145 0.31 2.18 12.36
CA LEU A 145 1.31 2.67 11.43
C LEU A 145 2.69 2.64 12.09
N TRP A 146 3.62 1.92 11.47
CA TRP A 146 5.00 1.81 11.95
C TRP A 146 5.93 2.46 10.94
N LEU A 147 6.74 3.39 11.45
CA LEU A 147 7.67 4.18 10.65
C LEU A 147 9.07 4.11 11.21
N ASP A 148 10.05 4.12 10.32
CA ASP A 148 11.45 4.24 10.74
C ASP A 148 11.75 5.61 11.37
N VAL A 149 12.69 5.64 12.30
CA VAL A 149 13.12 6.86 13.00
C VAL A 149 13.67 7.89 12.02
N GLY A 150 14.31 7.45 10.93
CA GLY A 150 14.81 8.34 9.87
C GLY A 150 13.73 8.96 8.98
N MET A 151 12.46 8.58 9.14
CA MET A 151 11.36 9.02 8.26
C MET A 151 10.46 10.10 8.89
N GLN A 152 10.89 10.72 9.99
CA GLN A 152 10.09 11.73 10.70
C GLN A 152 9.69 12.90 9.81
N ASP A 153 10.62 13.44 9.02
CA ASP A 153 10.37 14.61 8.16
C ASP A 153 9.30 14.33 7.11
N ILE A 154 9.42 13.21 6.37
CA ILE A 154 8.42 12.86 5.37
C ILE A 154 7.09 12.46 6.00
N SER A 155 7.12 11.72 7.11
CA SER A 155 5.89 11.30 7.78
C SER A 155 5.03 12.48 8.22
N SER A 156 5.66 13.60 8.59
CA SER A 156 4.95 14.82 8.99
C SER A 156 4.03 15.39 7.90
N LEU A 157 4.28 15.07 6.62
CA LEU A 157 3.52 15.58 5.48
C LEU A 157 2.16 14.91 5.31
N TRP A 158 2.04 13.62 5.64
CA TRP A 158 0.83 12.83 5.34
C TRP A 158 0.21 12.16 6.58
N VAL A 159 0.97 11.97 7.67
CA VAL A 159 0.45 11.41 8.94
C VAL A 159 -0.73 12.20 9.51
N PRO A 160 -0.70 13.56 9.56
CA PRO A 160 -1.81 14.33 10.12
C PRO A 160 -3.12 14.12 9.36
N GLU A 161 -3.05 14.04 8.03
CA GLU A 161 -4.22 13.78 7.18
C GLU A 161 -4.79 12.39 7.45
N LEU A 162 -3.92 11.38 7.60
CA LEU A 162 -4.35 10.01 7.87
C LEU A 162 -5.00 9.86 9.25
N LYS A 163 -4.46 10.53 10.28
CA LYS A 163 -5.08 10.65 11.60
C LYS A 163 -6.46 11.30 11.52
N GLN A 164 -6.56 12.42 10.81
CA GLN A 164 -7.82 13.13 10.64
C GLN A 164 -8.87 12.24 9.93
N GLN A 165 -8.46 11.48 8.91
CA GLN A 165 -9.34 10.55 8.21
C GLN A 165 -9.85 9.44 9.15
N ARG A 166 -8.97 8.78 9.91
CA ARG A 166 -9.40 7.73 10.85
C ARG A 166 -10.35 8.28 11.91
N GLN A 167 -10.06 9.46 12.46
CA GLN A 167 -10.93 10.11 13.44
C GLN A 167 -12.33 10.44 12.86
N GLN A 168 -12.41 10.85 11.60
CA GLN A 168 -13.69 11.11 10.92
C GLN A 168 -14.49 9.83 10.62
N LEU A 169 -13.80 8.72 10.36
CA LEU A 169 -14.42 7.46 9.93
C LEU A 169 -14.82 6.55 11.09
N HIS A 170 -13.96 6.45 12.09
CA HIS A 170 -14.08 5.49 13.20
C HIS A 170 -14.20 6.18 14.57
N GLY A 171 -13.93 7.48 14.67
CA GLY A 171 -13.92 8.19 15.96
C GLY A 171 -12.72 7.84 16.84
N GLU A 172 -11.75 7.11 16.29
CA GLU A 172 -10.54 6.64 16.97
C GLU A 172 -9.28 7.26 16.36
N ASP A 173 -8.27 7.46 17.20
CA ASP A 173 -6.94 7.88 16.77
C ASP A 173 -6.18 6.74 16.08
N LEU A 174 -5.26 7.10 15.18
CA LEU A 174 -4.31 6.16 14.59
C LEU A 174 -3.11 5.98 15.52
N ASP A 175 -2.81 4.73 15.86
CA ASP A 175 -1.61 4.41 16.61
C ASP A 175 -0.38 4.51 15.71
N ILE A 176 0.57 5.38 16.09
CA ILE A 176 1.83 5.57 15.36
C ILE A 176 2.98 5.13 16.23
N TYR A 177 3.80 4.24 15.69
CA TYR A 177 4.97 3.70 16.36
C TYR A 177 6.23 4.01 15.55
N THR A 178 7.29 4.43 16.25
CA THR A 178 8.63 4.52 15.67
C THR A 178 9.34 3.19 15.82
N TYR A 179 9.82 2.64 14.71
CA TYR A 179 10.46 1.33 14.66
C TYR A 179 11.87 1.39 15.25
N ALA A 180 12.13 0.60 16.30
CA ALA A 180 13.46 0.36 16.82
C ALA A 180 13.69 -1.16 16.90
N LEU A 181 14.36 -1.72 15.89
CA LEU A 181 14.79 -3.12 15.75
C LEU A 181 13.67 -4.18 15.53
N ASP A 182 13.95 -5.12 14.62
CA ASP A 182 13.02 -6.05 13.96
C ASP A 182 12.10 -6.91 14.88
N LEU A 183 12.46 -7.06 16.16
CA LEU A 183 11.89 -8.09 17.04
C LEU A 183 10.46 -7.83 17.52
N GLU A 184 10.03 -6.57 17.63
CA GLU A 184 8.74 -6.25 18.25
C GLU A 184 7.55 -6.41 17.29
N VAL A 185 7.78 -6.17 16.00
CA VAL A 185 6.77 -6.41 14.96
C VAL A 185 6.63 -7.90 14.65
N GLU A 186 7.71 -8.67 14.64
CA GLU A 186 7.62 -10.14 14.50
C GLU A 186 6.82 -10.78 15.64
N ARG A 187 7.05 -10.35 16.89
CA ARG A 187 6.27 -10.82 18.05
C ARG A 187 4.79 -10.47 17.97
N ARG A 188 4.45 -9.30 17.39
CA ARG A 188 3.06 -8.91 17.16
C ARG A 188 2.43 -9.64 15.97
N MET A 189 3.20 -10.02 14.95
CA MET A 189 2.73 -10.87 13.85
C MET A 189 2.28 -12.25 14.34
N VAL A 190 2.93 -12.82 15.37
CA VAL A 190 2.50 -14.09 16.00
C VAL A 190 1.07 -13.99 16.58
N ARG A 191 0.60 -12.79 16.96
CA ARG A 191 -0.77 -12.59 17.45
C ARG A 191 -1.83 -12.73 16.35
N TRP A 192 -1.40 -12.70 15.09
CA TRP A 192 -2.27 -12.71 13.92
C TRP A 192 -2.17 -14.02 13.11
N GLN A 193 -1.34 -14.98 13.54
CA GLN A 193 -1.27 -16.36 13.02
C GLN A 193 -2.18 -17.29 13.84
#